data_AF-A0A1E2RZG0-F1
#
_entry.id   AF-A0A1E2RZG0-F1
#
_cell.length_a   1.000
_cell.length_b   1.000
_cell.length_c   1.000
_cell.angle_alpha   90.00
_cell.angle_beta   90.00
_cell.angle_gamma   90.00
#
_symmetry.space_group_name_H-M   'P 1'
#
loop_
_entity.id
_entity.type
_entity.pdbx_description
1 polymer ?
#
loop_
_entity_poly.entity_id
_entity_poly.type
_entity_poly.pdbx_seq_one_letter_code
_entity_poly.pdbx_strand_id
1 'polypeptide(L)'
;MNKLEPNGDNCRAYMVLRNQSERHYQSFKLDLIEFRTDGIIGHRFAVDLGPIRPEKTLVKLFDIAGRHCDEIGSFLINDVMECSTGSGAVDDCFSGLSVSSRADAELTK
;
A
#
# COMPACT_ATOMS: atom_id res chain seq x y z
N MET A 1 1.63 4.71 4.96
CA MET A 1 2.01 5.68 3.93
C MET A 1 3.21 6.50 4.42
N ASN A 2 4.18 6.83 3.56
CA ASN A 2 5.36 7.58 3.99
C ASN A 2 5.39 9.02 3.45
N LYS A 3 5.12 9.20 2.16
CA LYS A 3 5.18 10.50 1.48
C LYS A 3 4.19 10.52 0.32
N LEU A 4 3.57 11.67 0.10
CA LEU A 4 2.94 12.06 -1.16
C LEU A 4 3.77 13.20 -1.77
N GLU A 5 4.05 13.14 -3.06
CA GLU A 5 4.89 14.12 -3.74
C GLU A 5 4.28 14.52 -5.09
N PRO A 6 4.11 15.83 -5.35
CA PRO A 6 3.67 16.29 -6.66
C PRO A 6 4.60 15.81 -7.77
N ASN A 7 4.02 15.30 -8.86
CA ASN A 7 4.76 14.77 -10.01
C ASN A 7 4.04 15.16 -11.31
N GLY A 8 4.21 16.43 -11.73
CA GLY A 8 3.43 17.02 -12.82
C GLY A 8 1.96 17.10 -12.43
N ASP A 9 1.07 16.63 -13.31
CA ASP A 9 -0.38 16.53 -13.06
C ASP A 9 -0.77 15.28 -12.23
N ASN A 10 0.21 14.55 -11.73
CA ASN A 10 0.03 13.33 -10.95
C ASN A 10 0.53 13.52 -9.51
N CYS A 11 0.13 12.60 -8.64
CA CYS A 11 0.69 12.48 -7.31
C CYS A 11 1.46 11.17 -7.18
N ARG A 12 2.71 11.25 -6.71
CA ARG A 12 3.52 10.06 -6.40
C ARG A 12 3.35 9.67 -4.95
N ALA A 13 2.90 8.45 -4.71
CA ALA A 13 2.80 7.86 -3.38
C ALA A 13 4.01 6.99 -3.06
N TYR A 14 4.54 7.13 -1.85
CA TYR A 14 5.64 6.31 -1.32
C TYR A 14 5.15 5.49 -0.14
N MET A 15 5.21 4.16 -0.28
CA MET A 15 4.83 3.20 0.75
C MET A 15 6.06 2.46 1.25
N VAL A 16 6.26 2.49 2.57
CA VAL A 16 7.30 1.69 3.23
C VAL A 16 6.63 0.45 3.82
N LEU A 17 7.13 -0.71 3.45
CA LEU A 17 6.73 -1.99 4.03
C LEU A 17 7.90 -2.55 4.84
N ARG A 18 7.58 -3.15 5.99
CA ARG A 18 8.52 -3.89 6.82
C ARG A 18 7.95 -5.29 7.04
N ASN A 19 8.62 -6.30 6.52
CA ASN A 19 8.31 -7.68 6.90
C ASN A 19 8.98 -7.96 8.23
N GLN A 20 8.20 -7.96 9.31
CA GLN A 20 8.70 -8.25 10.67
C GLN A 20 8.65 -9.74 11.00
N SER A 21 8.22 -10.58 10.05
CA SER A 21 8.18 -12.04 10.22
C SER A 21 9.44 -12.70 9.66
N GLU A 22 9.67 -13.94 10.07
CA GLU A 22 10.71 -14.82 9.51
C GLU A 22 10.32 -15.41 8.14
N ARG A 23 9.11 -15.12 7.64
CA ARG A 23 8.60 -15.69 6.38
C ARG A 23 9.15 -14.94 5.17
N HIS A 24 9.54 -15.70 4.15
CA HIS A 24 9.77 -15.17 2.81
C HIS A 24 8.45 -15.18 2.03
N TYR A 25 7.86 -14.01 1.80
CA TYR A 25 6.66 -13.90 0.96
C TYR A 25 7.07 -13.88 -0.51
N GLN A 26 6.59 -14.87 -1.26
CA GLN A 26 6.79 -14.95 -2.70
C GLN A 26 5.89 -13.94 -3.42
N SER A 27 4.62 -13.84 -2.98
CA SER A 27 3.65 -12.85 -3.42
C SER A 27 3.06 -12.14 -2.20
N PHE A 28 2.80 -10.83 -2.36
CA PHE A 28 2.05 -10.04 -1.40
C PHE A 28 1.44 -8.85 -2.13
N LYS A 29 0.17 -8.96 -2.51
CA LYS A 29 -0.56 -7.96 -3.30
C LYS A 29 -1.68 -7.36 -2.49
N LEU A 30 -1.68 -6.04 -2.34
CA LEU A 30 -2.71 -5.30 -1.63
C LEU A 30 -3.76 -4.75 -2.59
N ASP A 31 -5.01 -4.76 -2.15
CA ASP A 31 -6.08 -3.96 -2.72
C ASP A 31 -6.17 -2.63 -1.95
N LEU A 32 -5.80 -1.53 -2.59
CA LEU A 32 -5.72 -0.21 -1.96
C LEU A 32 -6.75 0.73 -2.62
N ILE A 33 -7.56 1.40 -1.80
CA ILE A 33 -8.53 2.40 -2.24
C ILE A 33 -8.05 3.77 -1.80
N GLU A 34 -8.08 4.73 -2.72
CA GLU A 34 -7.86 6.15 -2.44
C GLU A 34 -9.22 6.85 -2.31
N PHE A 35 -9.35 7.64 -1.25
CA PHE A 35 -10.45 8.56 -1.04
C PHE A 35 -9.94 9.97 -1.22
N ARG A 36 -10.70 10.78 -1.95
CA ARG A 36 -10.38 12.20 -2.10
C ARG A 36 -10.71 12.95 -0.81
N THR A 37 -10.34 14.21 -0.74
CA THR A 37 -10.62 15.09 0.41
C THR A 37 -12.12 15.28 0.67
N ASP A 38 -13.00 15.05 -0.32
CA ASP A 38 -14.45 15.04 -0.17
C ASP A 38 -15.04 13.70 0.31
N GLY A 39 -14.20 12.70 0.56
CA GLY A 39 -14.60 11.36 0.99
C GLY A 39 -15.14 10.46 -0.12
N ILE A 40 -15.13 10.91 -1.38
CA ILE A 40 -15.53 10.07 -2.52
C ILE A 40 -14.35 9.16 -2.91
N ILE A 41 -14.65 7.92 -3.30
CA ILE A 41 -13.64 7.01 -3.84
C ILE A 41 -13.08 7.60 -5.14
N GLY A 42 -11.76 7.75 -5.19
CA GLY A 42 -11.03 8.05 -6.42
C GLY A 42 -10.53 6.75 -7.05
N HIS A 43 -9.26 6.44 -6.83
CA HIS A 43 -8.59 5.31 -7.45
C HIS A 43 -8.66 4.01 -6.63
N ARG A 44 -8.61 2.88 -7.32
CA ARG A 44 -8.35 1.54 -6.75
C ARG A 44 -7.06 1.00 -7.35
N PHE A 45 -6.15 0.53 -6.50
CA PHE A 45 -4.84 0.03 -6.88
C PHE A 45 -4.66 -1.42 -6.44
N ALA A 46 -4.10 -2.23 -7.33
CA ALA A 46 -3.49 -3.51 -6.97
C ALA A 46 -1.99 -3.29 -6.76
N VAL A 47 -1.57 -3.10 -5.51
CA VAL A 47 -0.17 -2.80 -5.17
C VAL A 47 0.60 -4.10 -4.96
N ASP A 48 1.47 -4.43 -5.90
CA ASP A 48 2.36 -5.60 -5.79
C ASP A 48 3.63 -5.26 -5.00
N LEU A 49 3.78 -5.90 -3.84
CA LEU A 49 4.89 -5.74 -2.91
C LEU A 49 5.84 -6.94 -2.89
N GLY A 50 5.48 -8.03 -3.57
CA GLY A 50 6.28 -9.26 -3.62
C GLY A 50 7.47 -9.17 -4.59
N PRO A 51 8.52 -9.98 -4.39
CA PRO A 51 8.78 -10.84 -3.24
C PRO A 51 9.36 -10.05 -2.04
N ILE A 52 9.09 -10.50 -0.82
CA ILE A 52 9.52 -9.85 0.42
C ILE A 52 10.33 -10.83 1.27
N ARG A 53 11.62 -10.56 1.40
CA ARG A 53 12.51 -11.34 2.27
C ARG A 53 12.15 -11.17 3.76
N PRO A 54 12.50 -12.15 4.61
CA PRO A 54 12.41 -12.01 6.07
C PRO A 54 13.12 -10.75 6.55
N GLU A 55 12.56 -10.08 7.55
CA GLU A 55 13.12 -8.87 8.20
C GLU A 55 13.41 -7.69 7.26
N LYS A 56 12.93 -7.76 6.01
CA LYS A 56 13.26 -6.76 5.00
C LYS A 56 12.37 -5.54 5.14
N THR A 57 13.00 -4.37 5.13
CA THR A 57 12.34 -3.10 4.80
C THR A 57 12.48 -2.83 3.31
N LEU A 58 11.37 -2.49 2.65
CA LEU A 58 11.32 -2.07 1.25
C LEU A 58 10.48 -0.82 1.08
N VAL A 59 10.72 -0.13 -0.03
CA VAL A 59 9.94 1.03 -0.45
C VAL A 59 9.32 0.72 -1.80
N LYS A 60 8.00 0.90 -1.90
CA LYS A 60 7.27 0.88 -3.16
C LYS A 60 6.78 2.29 -3.44
N LEU A 61 6.92 2.72 -4.69
CA LEU A 61 6.32 3.96 -5.17
C LEU A 61 5.39 3.66 -6.33
N PHE A 62 4.33 4.45 -6.46
CA PHE A 62 3.40 4.40 -7.58
C PHE A 62 2.81 5.79 -7.81
N ASP A 63 2.47 6.08 -9.06
CA ASP A 63 1.87 7.35 -9.47
C ASP A 63 0.34 7.21 -9.53
N ILE A 64 -0.34 8.25 -9.07
CA ILE A 64 -1.79 8.41 -9.14
C ILE A 64 -2.04 9.40 -10.27
N ALA A 65 -2.47 8.88 -11.41
CA ALA A 65 -2.57 9.66 -12.64
C ALA A 65 -3.70 10.70 -12.54
N GLY A 66 -3.44 11.93 -13.02
CA GLY A 66 -4.43 13.01 -13.06
C GLY A 66 -4.96 13.42 -11.69
N ARG A 67 -4.10 13.34 -10.67
CA ARG A 67 -4.46 13.64 -9.28
C ARG A 67 -3.41 14.55 -8.65
N HIS A 68 -3.82 15.72 -8.18
CA HIS A 68 -2.94 16.53 -7.35
C HIS A 68 -2.87 15.96 -5.93
N CYS A 69 -1.71 16.08 -5.28
CA CYS A 69 -1.51 15.45 -3.97
C CYS A 69 -2.37 16.04 -2.85
N ASP A 70 -2.76 17.31 -2.98
CA ASP A 70 -3.65 18.02 -2.05
C ASP A 70 -5.12 17.61 -2.19
N GLU A 71 -5.47 16.88 -3.25
CA GLU A 71 -6.80 16.31 -3.48
C GLU A 71 -6.94 14.89 -2.89
N ILE A 72 -5.91 14.35 -2.25
CA ILE A 72 -5.92 13.02 -1.62
C ILE A 72 -6.25 13.15 -0.14
N GLY A 73 -7.37 12.56 0.28
CA GLY A 73 -7.81 12.57 1.67
C GLY A 73 -7.23 11.42 2.48
N SER A 74 -7.43 10.19 2.02
CA SER A 74 -6.95 9.00 2.73
C SER A 74 -6.77 7.80 1.81
N PHE A 75 -6.14 6.75 2.34
CA PHE A 75 -6.05 5.44 1.71
C PHE A 75 -6.61 4.36 2.65
N LEU A 76 -7.27 3.36 2.08
CA LEU A 76 -7.74 2.17 2.75
C LEU A 76 -7.11 0.94 2.09
N ILE A 77 -6.48 0.07 2.87
CA ILE A 77 -6.20 -1.30 2.43
C ILE A 77 -7.50 -2.07 2.56
N ASN A 78 -8.18 -2.31 1.44
CA ASN A 78 -9.46 -3.00 1.41
C ASN A 78 -9.29 -4.51 1.57
N ASP A 79 -8.21 -5.08 1.02
CA ASP A 79 -7.94 -6.53 1.13
C ASP A 79 -6.46 -6.87 0.84
N VAL A 80 -6.06 -8.12 1.11
CA VAL A 80 -4.85 -8.76 0.58
C VAL A 80 -5.27 -9.71 -0.53
N MET A 81 -5.09 -9.29 -1.78
CA MET A 81 -5.51 -10.04 -2.97
C MET A 81 -4.72 -11.33 -3.20
N GLU A 82 -3.42 -11.31 -2.83
CA GLU A 82 -2.54 -12.45 -3.01
C GLU A 82 -1.52 -12.48 -1.87
N CYS A 83 -1.35 -13.62 -1.23
CA CYS A 83 -0.36 -13.81 -0.18
C CYS A 83 0.14 -15.26 -0.21
N SER A 84 1.41 -15.45 -0.55
CA SER A 84 2.00 -16.78 -0.60
C SER A 84 3.47 -16.79 -0.22
N THR A 85 3.95 -17.95 0.22
CA THR A 85 5.37 -18.27 0.40
C THR A 85 5.76 -19.37 -0.59
N GLY A 86 7.01 -19.83 -0.52
CA GLY A 86 7.45 -21.00 -1.29
C GLY A 86 6.70 -22.30 -0.95
N SER A 87 5.98 -22.36 0.19
CA SER A 87 5.18 -23.52 0.60
C SER A 87 3.71 -23.44 0.19
N GLY A 88 3.27 -22.34 -0.43
CA GLY A 88 1.88 -22.14 -0.87
C GLY A 88 1.23 -20.87 -0.32
N ALA A 89 -0.10 -20.81 -0.43
CA ALA A 89 -0.89 -19.70 0.09
C ALA A 89 -0.75 -19.57 1.61
N VAL A 90 -0.81 -18.34 2.10
CA VAL A 90 -0.85 -18.03 3.54
C VAL A 90 -2.22 -17.50 3.89
N ASP A 91 -2.88 -18.14 4.84
CA ASP A 91 -4.17 -17.70 5.33
C ASP A 91 -4.05 -16.42 6.16
N ASP A 92 -5.05 -15.55 6.04
CA ASP A 92 -5.28 -14.38 6.89
C ASP A 92 -4.08 -13.39 6.96
N CYS A 93 -3.43 -13.14 5.83
CA CYS A 93 -2.40 -12.09 5.76
C CYS A 93 -2.94 -10.69 6.08
N PHE A 94 -4.25 -10.47 5.92
CA PHE A 94 -4.89 -9.19 6.21
C PHE A 94 -4.89 -8.86 7.72
N SER A 95 -5.19 -9.83 8.59
CA SER A 95 -5.16 -9.58 10.04
C SER A 95 -3.76 -9.22 10.54
N GLY A 96 -2.73 -9.83 9.95
CA GLY A 96 -1.32 -9.57 10.26
C GLY A 96 -0.78 -8.20 9.86
N LEU A 97 -1.53 -7.41 9.08
CA LEU A 97 -1.11 -6.07 8.68
C LEU A 97 -1.15 -5.08 9.85
N SER A 98 -0.15 -4.22 9.93
CA SER A 98 -0.19 -3.00 10.75
C SER A 98 0.08 -1.80 9.85
N VAL A 99 -0.74 -0.76 9.97
CA VAL A 99 -0.67 0.42 9.12
C VAL A 99 -0.39 1.68 9.94
N SER A 100 0.31 2.61 9.32
CA SER A 100 0.55 3.95 9.84
C SER A 100 0.80 4.90 8.68
N SER A 101 0.59 6.20 8.91
CA SER A 101 0.96 7.24 7.96
C SER A 101 1.96 8.23 8.58
N ARG A 102 2.89 8.71 7.74
CA ARG A 102 3.71 9.90 8.01
C ARG A 102 3.38 11.07 7.08
N ALA A 103 2.50 10.84 6.10
CA ALA A 103 1.94 11.89 5.25
C ALA A 103 0.65 12.42 5.90
N ASP A 104 0.18 13.57 5.43
CA ASP A 104 -1.09 14.14 5.91
C ASP A 104 -2.29 13.25 5.59
N ALA A 105 -2.24 12.52 4.46
CA ALA A 105 -3.23 11.51 4.12
C ALA A 105 -3.14 10.31 5.07
N GLU A 106 -4.26 9.93 5.67
CA GLU A 106 -4.36 8.77 6.54
C GLU A 106 -4.20 7.46 5.75
N LEU A 107 -3.78 6.39 6.43
CA LEU A 107 -3.78 5.03 5.91
C LEU A 107 -4.46 4.10 6.91
N THR A 108 -5.56 3.50 6.50
CA THR A 108 -6.34 2.53 7.28
C THR A 108 -6.33 1.16 6.61
N LYS A 109 -6.79 0.15 7.35
CA LYS A 109 -7.14 -1.18 6.84
C LYS A 109 -8.50 -1.55 7.43
#